data_AF-A0AAV2BDG7-F1
#
_entry.id   AF-A0AAV2BDG7-F1
#
_cell.length_a   1.000
_cell.length_b   1.000
_cell.length_c   1.000
_cell.angle_alpha   90.00
_cell.angle_beta   90.00
_cell.angle_gamma   90.00
#
_symmetry.space_group_name_H-M   'P 1'
#
loop_
_entity.id
_entity.type
_entity.pdbx_description
1 polymer ?
#
loop_
_entity_poly.entity_id
_entity_poly.type
_entity_poly.pdbx_seq_one_letter_code
_entity_poly.pdbx_strand_id
1 'polypeptide(L)'
;MWKMLCSISGEVVSVDENNALSWLQCNLCFSENLVQDSNLVIYCENCLQVVPKPVLNVKMSVICKCSPHVKAEVELLSRTTKRILQINEDTHQPQCSVGDVLGKHIGPLFCSIKSSTTVDGVKHFHTLEVDTS
;
A
#
# COMPACT_ATOMS: atom_id res chain seq x y z
N MET A 1 -13.32 -15.99 14.90
CA MET A 1 -12.39 -14.90 15.29
C MET A 1 -13.05 -13.58 14.92
N TRP A 2 -13.52 -12.79 15.90
CA TRP A 2 -14.14 -11.49 15.62
C TRP A 2 -13.04 -10.50 15.22
N LYS A 3 -13.15 -9.90 14.03
CA LYS A 3 -12.26 -8.80 13.61
C LYS A 3 -12.87 -7.51 14.16
N MET A 4 -12.16 -6.82 15.05
CA MET A 4 -12.53 -5.46 15.42
C MET A 4 -12.21 -4.53 14.25
N LEU A 5 -13.20 -3.75 13.82
CA LEU A 5 -13.05 -2.73 12.79
C LEU A 5 -12.91 -1.35 13.45
N CYS A 6 -12.08 -0.49 12.86
CA CYS A 6 -11.94 0.90 13.25
C CYS A 6 -11.82 1.81 12.02
N SER A 7 -12.00 3.10 12.23
CA SER A 7 -11.68 4.14 11.24
C SER A 7 -10.40 4.83 11.68
N ILE A 8 -9.40 4.87 10.80
CA ILE A 8 -8.12 5.52 11.04
C ILE A 8 -8.06 6.82 10.25
N SER A 9 -7.62 7.89 10.91
CA SER A 9 -7.28 9.17 10.29
C SER A 9 -6.11 9.78 11.05
N GLY A 10 -5.19 10.40 10.34
CA GLY A 10 -4.02 11.02 10.97
C GLY A 10 -2.91 11.34 9.99
N GLU A 11 -1.86 11.95 10.53
CA GLU A 11 -0.66 12.33 9.78
C GLU A 11 0.34 11.16 9.73
N VAL A 12 0.92 10.90 8.56
CA VAL A 12 1.97 9.89 8.41
C VAL A 12 3.29 10.43 8.98
N VAL A 13 3.83 9.74 9.98
CA VAL A 13 5.05 10.12 10.68
C VAL A 13 6.22 9.17 10.43
N SER A 14 5.96 8.00 9.85
CA SER A 14 6.98 7.03 9.44
C SER A 14 6.43 6.11 8.36
N VAL A 15 7.34 5.54 7.56
CA VAL A 15 7.05 4.49 6.59
C VAL A 15 7.89 3.27 6.95
N ASP A 16 7.36 2.07 6.76
CA ASP A 16 8.17 0.85 6.80
C ASP A 16 8.68 0.53 5.39
N GLU A 17 9.89 1.00 5.10
CA GLU A 17 10.55 0.81 3.81
C GLU A 17 10.84 -0.67 3.50
N ASN A 18 11.04 -1.50 4.53
CA ASN A 18 11.38 -2.91 4.33
C ASN A 18 10.21 -3.72 3.75
N ASN A 19 8.99 -3.23 3.96
CA ASN A 19 7.75 -3.83 3.47
C ASN A 19 7.11 -3.01 2.33
N ALA A 20 7.84 -2.03 1.78
CA ALA A 20 7.42 -1.30 0.60
C ALA A 20 7.75 -2.13 -0.66
N LEU A 21 6.71 -2.57 -1.37
CA LEU A 21 6.83 -3.43 -2.55
C LEU A 21 5.97 -2.89 -3.68
N SER A 22 6.46 -3.02 -4.91
CA SER A 22 5.65 -2.79 -6.11
C SER A 22 5.92 -3.89 -7.12
N TRP A 23 4.87 -4.34 -7.81
CA TRP A 23 4.97 -5.40 -8.80
C TRP A 23 3.91 -5.21 -9.88
N LEU A 24 4.18 -5.77 -11.05
CA LEU A 24 3.25 -5.75 -12.17
C LEU A 24 2.47 -7.06 -12.23
N GLN A 25 1.21 -6.98 -12.62
CA GLN A 25 0.35 -8.13 -12.89
C GLN A 25 -0.25 -8.04 -14.29
N CYS A 26 -0.44 -9.19 -14.93
CA CYS A 26 -1.16 -9.28 -16.19
C CYS A 26 -2.61 -8.79 -15.99
N ASN A 27 -3.08 -7.85 -16.80
CA ASN A 27 -4.45 -7.33 -16.73
C ASN A 27 -5.53 -8.32 -17.19
N LEU A 28 -5.14 -9.50 -17.68
CA LEU A 28 -6.05 -10.54 -18.16
C LEU A 28 -6.12 -11.73 -17.21
N CYS A 29 -4.98 -12.24 -16.77
CA CYS A 29 -4.92 -13.43 -15.91
C CYS A 29 -4.47 -13.13 -14.47
N PHE A 30 -4.15 -11.87 -14.14
CA PHE A 30 -3.68 -11.43 -12.83
C PHE A 30 -2.37 -12.09 -12.34
N SER A 31 -1.69 -12.83 -13.21
CA SER A 31 -0.39 -13.43 -12.90
C SER A 31 0.71 -12.38 -12.83
N GLU A 32 1.66 -12.60 -11.93
CA GLU A 32 2.89 -11.81 -11.77
C GLU A 32 4.04 -12.36 -12.64
N ASN A 33 3.81 -13.46 -13.36
CA ASN A 33 4.77 -14.06 -14.29
C ASN A 33 4.86 -13.22 -15.58
N LEU A 34 5.47 -12.05 -15.42
CA LEU A 34 5.73 -11.09 -16.48
C LEU A 34 7.23 -11.02 -16.72
N VAL A 35 7.61 -11.04 -18.00
CA VAL A 35 8.98 -10.78 -18.44
C VAL A 35 9.02 -9.48 -19.23
N GLN A 36 10.11 -8.73 -19.06
CA GLN A 36 10.33 -7.47 -19.75
C GLN A 36 11.58 -7.59 -20.62
N ASP A 37 11.45 -7.26 -21.90
CA ASP A 37 12.58 -7.27 -22.83
C ASP A 37 13.41 -5.96 -22.74
N SER A 38 14.47 -5.87 -23.54
CA SER A 38 15.33 -4.68 -23.61
C SER A 38 14.62 -3.43 -24.14
N ASN A 39 13.47 -3.58 -24.80
CA ASN A 39 12.67 -2.50 -25.35
C ASN A 39 11.52 -2.10 -24.41
N LEU A 40 11.54 -2.57 -23.15
CA LEU A 40 10.50 -2.35 -22.14
C LEU A 40 9.13 -2.95 -22.53
N VAL A 41 9.12 -3.90 -23.47
CA VAL A 41 7.90 -4.65 -23.84
C VAL A 41 7.67 -5.72 -22.78
N ILE A 42 6.45 -5.73 -22.24
CA ILE A 42 6.05 -6.65 -21.18
C ILE A 42 5.28 -7.81 -21.79
N TYR A 43 5.66 -9.03 -21.44
CA TYR A 43 5.05 -10.26 -21.92
C TYR A 43 4.60 -11.11 -20.73
N CYS A 44 3.40 -11.68 -20.81
CA CYS A 44 2.90 -12.60 -19.79
C CYS A 44 3.17 -14.05 -20.22
N GLU A 45 3.93 -14.77 -19.42
CA GLU A 45 4.27 -16.17 -19.70
C GLU A 45 3.05 -17.09 -19.62
N ASN A 46 2.05 -16.74 -18.79
CA ASN A 46 0.83 -17.52 -18.66
C ASN A 46 -0.15 -17.30 -19.83
N CYS A 47 -0.24 -16.08 -20.35
CA CYS A 47 -1.11 -15.77 -21.49
C CYS A 47 -0.42 -15.96 -22.85
N LEU A 48 0.90 -16.15 -22.84
CA LEU A 48 1.75 -16.24 -24.02
C LEU A 48 1.60 -15.05 -24.98
N GLN A 49 1.41 -13.85 -24.44
CA GLN A 49 1.22 -12.64 -25.24
C GLN A 49 1.77 -11.37 -24.58
N VAL A 50 1.95 -10.34 -25.41
CA VAL A 50 2.31 -8.99 -24.96
C VAL A 50 1.20 -8.40 -24.10
N VAL A 51 1.58 -7.77 -22.99
CA VAL A 51 0.69 -7.06 -22.07
C VAL A 51 0.94 -5.56 -22.22
N PRO A 52 0.15 -4.84 -23.03
CA PRO A 52 0.39 -3.41 -23.27
C PRO A 52 0.03 -2.54 -22.06
N LYS A 53 -0.79 -3.05 -21.12
CA LYS A 53 -1.28 -2.33 -19.95
C LYS A 53 -1.31 -3.24 -18.72
N PRO A 54 -0.16 -3.63 -18.17
CA PRO A 54 -0.11 -4.39 -16.92
C PRO A 54 -0.71 -3.56 -15.78
N VAL A 55 -1.23 -4.24 -14.76
CA VAL A 55 -1.70 -3.59 -13.53
C VAL A 55 -0.52 -3.44 -12.60
N LEU A 56 -0.16 -2.19 -12.26
CA LEU A 56 0.77 -1.94 -11.19
C LEU A 56 0.09 -2.16 -9.84
N ASN A 57 0.67 -2.99 -8.98
CA ASN A 57 0.31 -3.12 -7.59
C ASN A 57 1.40 -2.53 -6.71
N VAL A 58 0.98 -1.92 -5.61
CA VAL A 58 1.89 -1.35 -4.62
C VAL A 58 1.41 -1.75 -3.23
N LYS A 59 2.33 -2.05 -2.35
CA LYS A 59 2.08 -2.34 -0.94
C LYS A 59 3.04 -1.50 -0.11
N MET A 60 2.52 -0.89 0.95
CA MET A 60 3.33 -0.25 1.98
C MET A 60 2.62 -0.28 3.32
N SER A 61 3.40 -0.20 4.39
CA SER A 61 2.91 0.08 5.74
C SER A 61 3.36 1.46 6.17
N VAL A 62 2.46 2.20 6.80
CA VAL A 62 2.75 3.55 7.33
C VAL A 62 2.41 3.63 8.80
N ILE A 63 3.18 4.39 9.56
CA ILE A 63 2.82 4.75 10.94
C ILE A 63 2.17 6.12 10.91
N CYS A 64 0.94 6.17 11.39
CA CYS A 64 0.14 7.38 11.47
C CYS A 64 -0.02 7.81 12.92
N LYS A 65 0.14 9.11 13.16
CA LYS A 65 -0.23 9.76 14.41
C LYS A 65 -1.70 10.16 14.33
N CYS A 66 -2.57 9.39 14.98
CA CYS A 66 -4.02 9.65 15.00
C CYS A 66 -4.39 10.68 16.06
N SER A 67 -3.68 10.69 17.18
CA SER A 67 -3.84 11.66 18.26
C SER A 67 -2.53 11.76 19.07
N PRO A 68 -2.42 12.66 20.07
CA PRO A 68 -1.25 12.73 20.93
C PRO A 68 -0.89 11.42 21.64
N HIS A 69 -1.87 10.55 21.88
CA HIS A 69 -1.69 9.29 22.62
C HIS A 69 -2.03 8.03 21.81
N VAL A 70 -2.21 8.18 20.48
CA VAL A 70 -2.56 7.06 19.60
C VAL A 70 -1.74 7.13 18.31
N LYS A 71 -1.02 6.05 18.04
CA LYS A 71 -0.40 5.76 16.76
C LYS A 71 -0.99 4.49 16.16
N ALA A 72 -1.06 4.42 14.85
CA ALA A 72 -1.46 3.23 14.14
C ALA A 72 -0.47 2.92 13.03
N GLU A 73 0.06 1.71 13.02
CA GLU A 73 0.67 1.12 11.85
C GLU A 73 -0.44 0.54 10.96
N VAL A 74 -0.45 0.96 9.70
CA VAL A 74 -1.50 0.61 8.74
C VAL A 74 -0.84 0.00 7.51
N GLU A 75 -1.08 -1.27 7.26
CA GLU A 75 -0.84 -1.87 5.94
C GLU A 75 -1.93 -1.35 4.99
N LEU A 76 -1.53 -0.57 3.99
CA LEU A 76 -2.43 0.12 3.08
C LEU A 76 -2.81 -0.75 1.88
N LEU A 77 -4.02 -0.54 1.36
CA LEU A 77 -4.41 -1.08 0.07
C LEU A 77 -3.62 -0.43 -1.05
N SER A 78 -3.44 -1.15 -2.15
CA SER A 78 -2.72 -0.66 -3.34
C SER A 78 -3.28 0.67 -3.87
N ARG A 79 -4.61 0.80 -3.93
CA ARG A 79 -5.26 2.07 -4.33
C ARG A 79 -4.92 3.26 -3.43
N THR A 80 -4.89 3.05 -2.11
CA THR A 80 -4.63 4.10 -1.12
C THR A 80 -3.16 4.49 -1.17
N THR A 81 -2.29 3.48 -1.31
CA THR A 81 -0.86 3.65 -1.53
C THR A 81 -0.57 4.48 -2.78
N LYS A 82 -1.13 4.10 -3.94
CA LYS A 82 -0.99 4.85 -5.19
C LYS A 82 -1.46 6.30 -5.05
N ARG A 83 -2.58 6.53 -4.38
CA ARG A 83 -3.10 7.89 -4.14
C ARG A 83 -2.14 8.74 -3.30
N ILE A 84 -1.58 8.17 -2.23
CA ILE A 84 -0.63 8.88 -1.37
C ILE A 84 0.64 9.21 -2.15
N LEU A 85 1.17 8.25 -2.90
CA LEU A 85 2.37 8.40 -3.72
C LEU A 85 2.16 9.12 -5.05
N GLN A 86 0.91 9.48 -5.40
CA GLN A 86 0.55 10.09 -6.68
C GLN A 86 1.02 9.28 -7.90
N ILE A 87 0.97 7.95 -7.79
CA ILE A 87 1.33 7.03 -8.87
C ILE A 87 0.20 6.98 -9.89
N ASN A 88 0.53 7.23 -11.16
CA ASN A 88 -0.39 7.07 -12.29
C ASN A 88 -0.48 5.61 -12.72
N GLU A 89 -1.64 5.18 -13.22
CA GLU A 89 -1.86 3.80 -13.66
C GLU A 89 -0.98 3.37 -14.85
N ASP A 90 -0.55 4.32 -15.69
CA ASP A 90 0.36 4.05 -16.82
C ASP A 90 1.85 3.95 -16.39
N THR A 91 2.14 4.06 -15.08
CA THR A 91 3.51 3.97 -14.57
C THR A 91 3.88 2.51 -14.35
N HIS A 92 4.84 1.98 -15.11
CA HIS A 92 5.33 0.60 -14.89
C HIS A 92 6.44 0.50 -13.84
N GLN A 93 7.17 1.59 -13.60
CA GLN A 93 8.28 1.67 -12.66
C GLN A 93 8.19 2.98 -11.86
N PRO A 94 7.36 3.03 -10.81
CA PRO A 94 7.25 4.23 -9.99
C PRO A 94 8.55 4.46 -9.22
N GLN A 95 9.05 5.69 -9.26
CA GLN A 95 10.16 6.13 -8.40
C GLN A 95 9.56 6.94 -7.27
N CYS A 96 9.53 6.35 -6.08
CA CYS A 96 8.97 6.98 -4.88
C CYS A 96 10.01 6.99 -3.76
N SER A 97 10.00 8.05 -2.98
CA SER A 97 10.82 8.23 -1.79
C SER A 97 9.94 8.33 -0.55
N VAL A 98 10.52 8.11 0.63
CA VAL A 98 9.80 8.31 1.90
C VAL A 98 9.37 9.77 2.09
N GLY A 99 10.10 10.72 1.53
CA GLY A 99 9.73 12.14 1.53
C GLY A 99 8.39 12.41 0.85
N ASP A 100 7.97 11.56 -0.09
CA ASP A 100 6.68 11.69 -0.78
C ASP A 100 5.49 11.27 0.09
N VAL A 101 5.74 10.67 1.26
CA VAL A 101 4.71 10.10 2.13
C VAL A 101 4.62 10.84 3.47
N LEU A 102 5.77 11.22 4.06
CA LEU A 102 5.82 11.86 5.37
C LEU A 102 5.04 13.18 5.40
N GLY A 103 4.35 13.43 6.52
CA GLY A 103 3.54 14.64 6.74
C GLY A 103 2.21 14.64 5.98
N LYS A 104 1.93 13.66 5.11
CA LYS A 104 0.62 13.54 4.46
C LYS A 104 -0.42 13.08 5.47
N HIS A 105 -1.62 13.65 5.37
CA HIS A 105 -2.77 13.18 6.13
C HIS A 105 -3.47 12.06 5.37
N ILE A 106 -3.74 10.94 6.05
CA ILE A 106 -4.49 9.82 5.49
C ILE A 106 -5.83 9.63 6.21
N GLY A 107 -6.77 9.00 5.51
CA GLY A 107 -8.08 8.63 6.03
C GLY A 107 -9.22 9.59 5.69
N PRO A 108 -10.46 9.23 6.07
CA PRO A 108 -10.80 8.04 6.86
C PRO A 108 -10.53 6.72 6.12
N LEU A 109 -9.81 5.80 6.77
CA LEU A 109 -9.55 4.45 6.29
C LEU A 109 -10.28 3.46 7.20
N PHE A 110 -11.05 2.54 6.62
CA PHE A 110 -11.61 1.44 7.37
C PHE A 110 -10.55 0.35 7.53
N CYS A 111 -10.27 -0.04 8.76
CA CYS A 111 -9.18 -0.95 9.07
C CYS A 111 -9.64 -2.07 10.00
N SER A 112 -9.07 -3.26 9.80
CA SER A 112 -9.16 -4.35 10.77
C SER A 112 -7.99 -4.26 11.75
N ILE A 113 -8.29 -4.34 13.05
CA ILE A 113 -7.27 -4.35 14.11
C ILE A 113 -6.67 -5.76 14.19
N LYS A 114 -5.35 -5.86 14.06
CA LYS A 114 -4.59 -7.11 14.21
C LYS A 114 -4.09 -7.30 15.62
N SER A 115 -3.54 -6.24 16.20
CA SER A 115 -3.04 -6.22 17.57
C SER A 115 -2.95 -4.79 18.09
N SER A 116 -2.73 -4.65 19.40
CA SER A 116 -2.44 -3.36 20.02
C SER A 116 -1.44 -3.51 21.15
N THR A 117 -0.55 -2.55 21.29
CA THR A 117 0.40 -2.44 22.40
C THR A 117 0.30 -1.04 23.02
N THR A 118 0.85 -0.88 24.22
CA THR A 118 0.97 0.43 24.86
C THR A 118 2.40 0.60 25.31
N VAL A 119 3.03 1.69 24.86
CA VAL A 119 4.42 2.04 25.17
C VAL A 119 4.40 3.47 25.69
N ASP A 120 4.92 3.69 26.89
CA ASP A 120 4.98 5.00 27.55
C ASP A 120 3.63 5.76 27.56
N GLY A 121 2.53 5.03 27.76
CA GLY A 121 1.17 5.60 27.77
C GLY A 121 0.59 5.93 26.39
N VAL A 122 1.33 5.68 25.30
CA VAL A 122 0.85 5.81 23.92
C VAL A 122 0.35 4.46 23.43
N LYS A 123 -0.88 4.42 22.89
CA LYS A 123 -1.42 3.21 22.27
C LYS A 123 -0.92 3.09 20.83
N HIS A 124 -0.41 1.91 20.49
CA HIS A 124 0.02 1.54 19.16
C HIS A 124 -0.90 0.43 18.63
N PHE A 125 -1.55 0.67 17.50
CA PHE A 125 -2.37 -0.33 16.83
C PHE A 125 -1.66 -0.84 15.59
N HIS A 126 -1.67 -2.16 15.37
CA HIS A 126 -1.28 -2.74 14.09
C HIS A 126 -2.56 -3.10 13.34
N THR A 127 -2.70 -2.57 12.13
CA THR A 127 -3.96 -2.59 11.40
C THR A 127 -3.75 -2.86 9.93
N LEU A 128 -4.79 -3.38 9.28
CA LEU A 128 -4.83 -3.63 7.85
C LEU A 128 -6.04 -2.90 7.27
N GLU A 129 -5.82 -2.02 6.29
CA GLU A 129 -6.90 -1.38 5.53
C GLU A 129 -7.75 -2.46 4.86
N VAL A 130 -9.07 -2.37 5.03
CA VAL A 130 -10.01 -3.31 4.44
C VAL A 130 -10.70 -2.69 3.24
N ASP A 131 -10.88 -3.50 2.21
CA ASP A 131 -11.68 -3.07 1.08
C ASP A 131 -13.17 -3.05 1.46
N THR A 132 -13.85 -1.95 1.14
CA THR A 132 -15.27 -1.72 1.45
C THR A 132 -16.09 -1.44 0.18
N SER A 133 -15.46 -1.43 -1.00
CA SER A 133 -16.13 -1.32 -2.29
C SER A 133 -16.78 -2.62 -2.73
#